data_AF-A0A1D2QQ96-F1
#
_entry.id   AF-A0A1D2QQ96-F1
#
_cell.length_a   1.000
_cell.length_b   1.000
_cell.length_c   1.000
_cell.angle_alpha   90.00
_cell.angle_beta   90.00
_cell.angle_gamma   90.00
#
_symmetry.space_group_name_H-M   'P 1'
#
loop_
_entity.id
_entity.type
_entity.pdbx_description
1 polymer ?
#
loop_
_entity_poly.entity_id
_entity_poly.type
_entity_poly.pdbx_seq_one_letter_code
_entity_poly.pdbx_strand_id
1 'polypeptide(L)'
;METDAEYIHQVLDFYRQNFTYTLAPPRLGQHTVDEFLFSTQQGFCEHFASSFTVLMRNVSVPARIVAGYQRGIWSEDKQYLSVRQKDAHVWVEVWFENQGWVRVDPTAAVASVRIEEGIDSALSESDRVQLNQSQNTFQWLNQLYSQWQQLDYRWQRWVLDYDANKQQSLLRDYLGKITPLNMALALFLPLLLIMLLLSLSSFQHWFAPVAIEVKLYRQLQKKLRTLGVVDQQGETIADYCRRASREHPHLKTQLHRVKQAFERALYGGGNEFDAVDTEIRNIQR
;
A
#
# COMPACT_ATOMS: atom_id res chain seq x y z
N MET A 1 -36.42 21.28 -37.95
CA MET A 1 -35.44 20.18 -38.19
C MET A 1 -34.49 20.50 -39.33
N GLU A 2 -34.97 20.73 -40.56
CA GLU A 2 -34.09 21.11 -41.69
C GLU A 2 -33.41 22.47 -41.44
N THR A 3 -34.15 23.44 -40.89
CA THR A 3 -33.66 24.76 -40.48
C THR A 3 -32.65 24.73 -39.33
N ASP A 4 -32.87 23.86 -38.34
CA ASP A 4 -32.04 23.82 -37.13
C ASP A 4 -30.69 23.15 -37.42
N ALA A 5 -30.73 22.07 -38.22
CA ALA A 5 -29.53 21.40 -38.69
C ALA A 5 -28.71 22.34 -39.61
N GLU A 6 -29.36 23.06 -40.51
CA GLU A 6 -28.70 24.05 -41.35
C GLU A 6 -28.05 25.17 -40.53
N TYR A 7 -28.75 25.70 -39.53
CA TYR A 7 -28.19 26.71 -38.61
C TYR A 7 -26.98 26.18 -37.84
N ILE A 8 -27.05 24.95 -37.32
CA ILE A 8 -25.91 24.29 -36.66
C ILE A 8 -24.71 24.23 -37.61
N HIS A 9 -24.91 23.80 -38.86
CA HIS A 9 -23.85 23.73 -39.85
C HIS A 9 -23.24 25.11 -40.14
N GLN A 10 -24.05 26.15 -40.29
CA GLN A 10 -23.57 27.53 -40.49
C GLN A 10 -22.73 28.02 -39.31
N VAL A 11 -23.13 27.72 -38.07
CA VAL A 11 -22.35 28.09 -36.87
C VAL A 11 -21.02 27.32 -36.81
N LEU A 12 -21.02 26.02 -37.14
CA LEU A 12 -19.79 25.23 -37.20
C LEU A 12 -18.82 25.74 -38.27
N ASP A 13 -19.34 26.13 -39.44
CA ASP A 13 -18.54 26.74 -40.51
C ASP A 13 -18.01 28.13 -40.11
N PHE A 14 -18.83 28.93 -39.40
CA PHE A 14 -18.39 30.19 -38.82
C PHE A 14 -17.20 30.01 -37.86
N TYR A 15 -17.25 28.99 -36.99
CA TYR A 15 -16.10 28.68 -36.13
C TYR A 15 -14.87 28.28 -36.93
N ARG A 16 -15.03 27.36 -37.90
CA ARG A 16 -13.93 26.87 -38.74
C ARG A 16 -13.17 28.00 -39.44
N GLN A 17 -13.90 29.03 -39.90
CA GLN A 17 -13.32 30.11 -40.71
C GLN A 17 -12.65 31.20 -39.89
N ASN A 18 -13.14 31.48 -38.67
CA ASN A 18 -12.77 32.69 -37.94
C ASN A 18 -12.00 32.42 -36.64
N PHE A 19 -12.01 31.19 -36.11
CA PHE A 19 -11.54 30.93 -34.75
C PHE A 19 -10.29 30.07 -34.72
N THR A 20 -9.50 30.24 -33.66
CA THR A 20 -8.28 29.47 -33.41
C THR A 20 -8.38 28.73 -32.09
N TYR A 21 -7.99 27.46 -32.11
CA TYR A 21 -7.89 26.64 -30.90
C TYR A 21 -6.54 26.89 -30.21
N THR A 22 -6.57 27.33 -28.95
CA THR A 22 -5.37 27.55 -28.11
C THR A 22 -5.69 27.33 -26.63
N LEU A 23 -4.68 26.91 -25.87
CA LEU A 23 -4.77 26.77 -24.41
C LEU A 23 -4.29 28.00 -23.64
N ALA A 24 -3.79 29.01 -24.35
CA ALA A 24 -3.38 30.29 -23.80
C ALA A 24 -4.21 31.45 -24.40
N PRO A 25 -5.56 31.38 -24.41
CA PRO A 25 -6.35 32.46 -24.97
C PRO A 25 -6.19 33.75 -24.15
N PRO A 26 -6.40 34.93 -24.77
CA PRO A 26 -6.50 36.18 -24.04
C PRO A 26 -7.55 36.09 -22.92
N ARG A 27 -7.29 36.78 -21.81
CA ARG A 27 -8.25 36.81 -20.70
C ARG A 27 -9.54 37.50 -21.14
N LEU A 28 -10.65 36.83 -20.89
CA LEU A 28 -11.99 37.36 -21.07
C LEU A 28 -12.46 38.04 -19.78
N GLY A 29 -13.29 39.07 -19.93
CA GLY A 29 -13.94 39.83 -18.89
C GLY A 29 -15.25 39.20 -18.43
N GLN A 30 -16.27 40.04 -18.21
CA GLN A 30 -17.56 39.59 -17.68
C GLN A 30 -18.44 38.95 -18.76
N HIS A 31 -18.36 39.41 -20.01
CA HIS A 31 -19.20 38.94 -21.10
C HIS A 31 -18.45 37.92 -21.95
N THR A 32 -18.04 36.82 -21.31
CA THR A 32 -17.09 35.86 -21.89
C THR A 32 -17.54 35.30 -23.25
N VAL A 33 -18.83 35.06 -23.45
CA VAL A 33 -19.35 34.56 -24.74
C VAL A 33 -19.25 35.63 -25.84
N ASP A 34 -19.65 36.86 -25.56
CA ASP A 34 -19.61 37.95 -26.53
C ASP A 34 -18.17 38.32 -26.87
N GLU A 35 -17.31 38.43 -25.85
CA GLU A 35 -15.90 38.71 -26.04
C GLU A 35 -15.18 37.60 -26.82
N PHE A 36 -15.54 36.34 -26.60
CA PHE A 36 -15.02 35.23 -27.39
C PHE A 36 -15.49 35.30 -28.86
N LEU A 37 -16.79 35.50 -29.09
CA LEU A 37 -17.39 35.49 -30.43
C LEU A 37 -16.94 36.67 -31.29
N PHE A 38 -16.83 37.86 -30.69
CA PHE A 38 -16.71 39.12 -31.42
C PHE A 38 -15.39 39.86 -31.18
N SER A 39 -14.56 39.41 -30.23
CA SER A 39 -13.27 40.06 -29.95
C SER A 39 -12.08 39.12 -30.11
N THR A 40 -11.95 38.09 -29.27
CA THR A 40 -10.70 37.32 -29.21
C THR A 40 -10.62 36.22 -30.27
N GLN A 41 -11.75 35.54 -30.53
CA GLN A 41 -11.87 34.40 -31.45
C GLN A 41 -10.81 33.31 -31.23
N GLN A 42 -10.26 33.26 -30.03
CA GLN A 42 -9.19 32.37 -29.59
C GLN A 42 -9.63 31.72 -28.29
N GLY A 43 -9.60 30.39 -28.25
CA GLY A 43 -10.12 29.67 -27.09
C GLY A 43 -9.86 28.18 -27.14
N PHE A 44 -10.35 27.49 -26.12
CA PHE A 44 -10.32 26.03 -26.01
C PHE A 44 -11.75 25.49 -25.85
N CYS A 45 -11.89 24.17 -25.66
CA CYS A 45 -13.16 23.45 -25.72
C CYS A 45 -14.33 24.11 -24.95
N GLU A 46 -14.10 24.66 -23.77
CA GLU A 46 -15.15 25.34 -22.98
C GLU A 46 -15.68 26.61 -23.67
N HIS A 47 -14.83 27.40 -24.31
CA HIS A 47 -15.21 28.62 -25.02
C HIS A 47 -16.11 28.31 -26.22
N PHE A 48 -15.72 27.31 -27.01
CA PHE A 48 -16.48 26.81 -28.14
C PHE A 48 -17.82 26.20 -27.71
N ALA A 49 -17.83 25.33 -26.70
CA ALA A 49 -19.05 24.69 -26.22
C ALA A 49 -20.03 25.70 -25.58
N SER A 50 -19.52 26.65 -24.78
CA SER A 50 -20.33 27.69 -24.14
C SER A 50 -20.99 28.60 -25.17
N SER A 51 -20.19 29.19 -26.08
CA SER A 51 -20.71 30.10 -27.10
C SER A 51 -21.67 29.40 -28.06
N PHE A 52 -21.39 28.17 -28.47
CA PHE A 52 -22.31 27.40 -29.30
C PHE A 52 -23.64 27.13 -28.59
N THR A 53 -23.59 26.76 -27.31
CA THR A 53 -24.81 26.54 -26.51
C THR A 53 -25.65 27.81 -26.42
N VAL A 54 -25.02 28.98 -26.25
CA VAL A 54 -25.73 30.28 -26.25
C VAL A 54 -26.35 30.58 -27.61
N LEU A 55 -25.62 30.38 -28.71
CA LEU A 55 -26.15 30.59 -30.07
C LEU A 55 -27.37 29.68 -30.35
N MET A 56 -27.31 28.39 -29.99
CA MET A 56 -28.43 27.47 -30.13
C MET A 56 -29.65 27.90 -29.32
N ARG A 57 -29.44 28.24 -28.04
CA ARG A 57 -30.54 28.65 -27.16
C ARG A 57 -31.19 29.97 -27.59
N ASN A 58 -30.43 30.89 -28.18
CA ASN A 58 -30.96 32.15 -28.71
C ASN A 58 -31.94 31.94 -29.88
N VAL A 59 -31.80 30.85 -30.64
CA VAL A 59 -32.74 30.47 -31.71
C VAL A 59 -33.74 29.40 -31.25
N SER A 60 -33.93 29.26 -29.94
CA SER A 60 -34.86 28.29 -29.32
C SER A 60 -34.56 26.81 -29.58
N VAL A 61 -33.32 26.46 -29.98
CA VAL A 61 -32.86 25.07 -30.05
C VAL A 61 -32.43 24.63 -28.65
N PRO A 62 -33.05 23.61 -28.02
CA PRO A 62 -32.62 23.16 -26.71
C PRO A 62 -31.22 22.55 -26.81
N ALA A 63 -30.29 23.10 -26.05
CA ALA A 63 -28.89 22.68 -26.02
C ALA A 63 -28.38 22.54 -24.59
N ARG A 64 -27.49 21.59 -24.34
CA ARG A 64 -26.83 21.39 -23.03
C ARG A 64 -25.34 21.07 -23.20
N ILE A 65 -24.55 21.55 -22.24
CA ILE A 65 -23.12 21.28 -22.17
C ILE A 65 -22.89 19.92 -21.52
N VAL A 66 -21.97 19.14 -22.08
CA VAL A 66 -21.51 17.88 -21.50
C VAL A 66 -20.00 17.96 -21.29
N ALA A 67 -19.57 17.72 -20.06
CA ALA A 67 -18.17 17.69 -19.67
C ALA A 67 -17.74 16.25 -19.38
N GLY A 68 -16.53 15.89 -19.81
CA GLY A 68 -15.96 14.56 -19.61
C GLY A 68 -14.56 14.47 -20.17
N TYR A 69 -14.24 13.32 -20.77
CA TYR A 69 -12.95 13.06 -21.40
C TYR A 69 -13.16 12.54 -22.82
N GLN A 70 -12.21 12.82 -23.72
CA GLN A 70 -12.28 12.37 -25.10
C GLN A 70 -11.02 11.62 -25.54
N ARG A 71 -11.23 10.53 -26.29
CA ARG A 71 -10.25 9.68 -26.98
C ARG A 71 -9.33 8.85 -26.08
N GLY A 72 -8.61 9.45 -25.13
CA GLY A 72 -7.56 8.78 -24.37
C GLY A 72 -6.43 8.21 -25.27
N ILE A 73 -5.49 7.47 -24.70
CA ILE A 73 -4.41 6.77 -25.42
C ILE A 73 -4.55 5.27 -25.20
N TRP A 74 -4.70 4.52 -26.30
CA TRP A 74 -4.69 3.06 -26.26
C TRP A 74 -3.26 2.55 -26.06
N SER A 75 -3.05 1.70 -25.06
CA SER A 75 -1.78 0.99 -24.87
C SER A 75 -1.90 -0.42 -25.44
N GLU A 76 -1.26 -0.66 -26.60
CA GLU A 76 -1.23 -1.98 -27.23
C GLU A 76 -0.60 -3.03 -26.32
N ASP A 77 0.53 -2.70 -25.68
CA ASP A 77 1.28 -3.64 -24.83
C ASP A 77 0.47 -4.07 -23.58
N LYS A 78 -0.35 -3.16 -23.05
CA LYS A 78 -1.05 -3.35 -21.77
C LYS A 78 -2.55 -3.60 -21.92
N GLN A 79 -3.07 -3.53 -23.15
CA GLN A 79 -4.47 -3.80 -23.51
C GLN A 79 -5.47 -2.98 -22.68
N TYR A 80 -5.22 -1.68 -22.53
CA TYR A 80 -6.18 -0.76 -21.89
C TYR A 80 -6.12 0.64 -22.51
N LEU A 81 -7.22 1.39 -22.35
CA LEU A 81 -7.33 2.79 -22.74
C LEU A 81 -6.97 3.69 -21.54
N SER A 82 -5.91 4.47 -21.68
CA SER A 82 -5.47 5.45 -20.66
C SER A 82 -6.16 6.79 -20.89
N VAL A 83 -6.95 7.25 -19.93
CA VAL A 83 -7.61 8.55 -19.97
C VAL A 83 -7.03 9.43 -18.87
N ARG A 84 -6.45 10.58 -19.25
CA ARG A 84 -5.72 11.48 -18.34
C ARG A 84 -6.44 12.81 -18.20
N GLN A 85 -6.06 13.59 -17.18
CA GLN A 85 -6.65 14.91 -16.94
C GLN A 85 -6.52 15.87 -18.13
N LYS A 86 -5.42 15.80 -18.89
CA LYS A 86 -5.25 16.60 -20.10
C LYS A 86 -6.18 16.21 -21.26
N ASP A 87 -6.80 15.04 -21.18
CA ASP A 87 -7.79 14.57 -22.15
C ASP A 87 -9.21 15.07 -21.80
N ALA A 88 -9.33 15.93 -20.78
CA ALA A 88 -10.59 16.60 -20.42
C ALA A 88 -11.14 17.39 -21.62
N HIS A 89 -12.43 17.25 -21.84
CA HIS A 89 -13.10 17.82 -22.98
C HIS A 89 -14.56 18.15 -22.68
N VAL A 90 -15.06 19.15 -23.40
CA VAL A 90 -16.42 19.66 -23.27
C VAL A 90 -17.03 19.76 -24.66
N TRP A 91 -18.22 19.21 -24.82
CA TRP A 91 -19.01 19.27 -26.05
C TRP A 91 -20.45 19.68 -25.75
N VAL A 92 -21.29 19.75 -26.79
CA VAL A 92 -22.69 20.15 -26.67
C VAL A 92 -23.59 19.03 -27.17
N GLU A 93 -24.74 18.85 -26.53
CA GLU A 93 -25.84 18.07 -27.07
C GLU A 93 -27.00 19.00 -27.40
N VAL A 94 -27.59 18.81 -28.58
CA VAL A 94 -28.76 19.55 -29.06
C VAL A 94 -29.95 18.60 -29.19
N TRP A 95 -31.15 19.08 -28.90
CA TRP A 95 -32.37 18.28 -28.99
C TRP A 95 -33.03 18.41 -30.36
N PHE A 96 -33.30 17.29 -31.01
CA PHE A 96 -34.16 17.20 -32.18
C PHE A 96 -35.39 16.34 -31.87
N GLU A 97 -36.57 16.78 -32.29
CA GLU A 97 -37.86 16.14 -31.96
C GLU A 97 -37.90 14.64 -32.32
N ASN A 98 -37.30 14.23 -33.44
CA ASN A 98 -37.31 12.83 -33.90
C ASN A 98 -36.04 12.03 -33.55
N GLN A 99 -35.01 12.66 -32.97
CA GLN A 99 -33.71 11.99 -32.69
C GLN A 99 -33.30 12.07 -31.22
N GLY A 100 -33.97 12.91 -30.43
CA GLY A 100 -33.59 13.20 -29.06
C GLY A 100 -32.32 14.05 -28.99
N TRP A 101 -31.48 13.79 -27.97
CA TRP A 101 -30.21 14.48 -27.79
C TRP A 101 -29.16 13.96 -28.76
N VAL A 102 -28.65 14.84 -29.62
CA VAL A 102 -27.59 14.57 -30.58
C VAL A 102 -26.35 15.35 -30.21
N ARG A 103 -25.21 14.65 -30.19
CA ARG A 103 -23.90 15.25 -29.88
C ARG A 103 -23.43 16.13 -31.05
N VAL A 104 -23.01 17.35 -30.71
CA VAL A 104 -22.31 18.28 -31.58
C VAL A 104 -21.04 18.75 -30.87
N ASP A 105 -19.91 18.68 -31.56
CA ASP A 105 -18.62 19.11 -31.00
C ASP A 105 -18.08 20.30 -31.80
N PRO A 106 -18.32 21.54 -31.34
CA PRO A 106 -17.86 22.73 -32.05
C PRO A 106 -16.32 22.83 -32.11
N THR A 107 -15.62 22.18 -31.18
CA THR A 107 -14.15 22.09 -31.21
C THR A 107 -13.68 21.27 -32.42
N ALA A 108 -14.43 20.25 -32.82
CA ALA A 108 -14.10 19.42 -33.98
C ALA A 108 -14.10 20.21 -35.30
N ALA A 109 -14.89 21.29 -35.39
CA ALA A 109 -14.95 22.13 -36.57
C ALA A 109 -13.67 22.98 -36.76
N VAL A 110 -12.97 23.31 -35.68
CA VAL A 110 -11.76 24.16 -35.68
C VAL A 110 -10.48 23.35 -35.54
N ALA A 111 -10.50 22.30 -34.72
CA ALA A 111 -9.34 21.48 -34.40
C ALA A 111 -9.68 19.99 -34.57
N SER A 112 -9.98 19.55 -35.80
CA SER A 112 -10.29 18.14 -36.10
C SER A 112 -9.18 17.18 -35.66
N VAL A 113 -7.92 17.57 -35.82
CA VAL A 113 -6.73 16.82 -35.35
C VAL A 113 -6.80 16.55 -33.85
N ARG A 114 -7.39 17.43 -33.03
CA ARG A 114 -7.59 17.18 -31.59
C ARG A 114 -8.47 15.97 -31.35
N ILE A 115 -9.50 15.83 -32.16
CA ILE A 115 -10.50 14.78 -32.06
C ILE A 115 -9.96 13.47 -32.62
N GLU A 116 -9.20 13.55 -33.72
CA GLU A 116 -8.67 12.41 -34.46
C GLU A 116 -7.34 11.89 -33.94
N GLU A 117 -6.51 12.70 -33.30
CA GLU A 117 -5.16 12.31 -32.85
C GLU A 117 -4.92 12.58 -31.36
N GLY A 118 -5.75 13.44 -30.75
CA GLY A 118 -5.65 13.81 -29.34
C GLY A 118 -5.07 15.20 -29.14
N ILE A 119 -5.09 15.67 -27.88
CA ILE A 119 -4.67 17.03 -27.50
C ILE A 119 -3.22 17.34 -27.87
N ASP A 120 -2.32 16.35 -27.78
CA ASP A 120 -0.88 16.57 -27.97
C ASP A 120 -0.51 16.91 -29.42
N SER A 121 -1.28 16.42 -30.41
CA SER A 121 -1.07 16.66 -31.84
C SER A 121 -1.69 17.97 -32.32
N ALA A 122 -2.70 18.48 -31.62
CA ALA A 122 -3.50 19.63 -32.07
C ALA A 122 -2.99 20.99 -31.60
N LEU A 123 -1.92 21.01 -30.79
CA LEU A 123 -1.43 22.20 -30.11
C LEU A 123 -0.13 22.71 -30.70
N SER A 124 0.05 24.03 -30.64
CA SER A 124 1.32 24.68 -30.91
C SER A 124 2.38 24.25 -29.88
N GLU A 125 3.65 24.38 -30.23
CA GLU A 125 4.75 23.96 -29.34
C GLU A 125 4.71 24.71 -27.99
N SER A 126 4.35 26.00 -28.00
CA SER A 126 4.17 26.79 -26.77
C SER A 126 3.05 26.25 -25.88
N ASP A 127 1.92 25.88 -26.46
CA ASP A 127 0.75 25.38 -25.72
C ASP A 127 1.01 23.98 -25.14
N ARG A 128 1.75 23.15 -25.90
CA ARG A 128 2.23 21.84 -25.42
C ARG A 128 3.15 22.00 -24.22
N VAL A 129 4.08 22.96 -24.27
CA VAL A 129 4.96 23.26 -23.14
C VAL A 129 4.12 23.68 -21.93
N GLN A 130 3.15 24.58 -22.07
CA GLN A 130 2.30 25.03 -20.95
C GLN A 130 1.49 23.90 -20.31
N LEU A 131 0.85 23.04 -21.11
CA LEU A 131 0.16 21.84 -20.61
C LEU A 131 1.10 20.93 -19.81
N ASN A 132 2.29 20.70 -20.37
CA ASN A 132 3.28 19.84 -19.74
C ASN A 132 3.93 20.55 -18.54
N GLN A 133 3.98 21.89 -18.51
CA GLN A 133 4.54 22.69 -17.42
C GLN A 133 3.70 22.57 -16.14
N SER A 134 2.36 22.50 -16.29
CA SER A 134 1.45 22.16 -15.19
C SER A 134 1.69 20.76 -14.60
N GLN A 135 2.33 19.86 -15.34
CA GLN A 135 2.78 18.56 -14.83
C GLN A 135 4.25 18.62 -14.35
N ASN A 136 5.08 19.54 -14.85
CA ASN A 136 6.54 19.47 -14.80
C ASN A 136 7.25 20.08 -13.58
N THR A 137 6.59 20.34 -12.43
CA THR A 137 7.33 20.87 -11.29
C THR A 137 8.40 19.88 -10.79
N PHE A 138 8.23 18.56 -11.01
CA PHE A 138 9.27 17.54 -10.81
C PHE A 138 9.08 16.32 -11.73
N GLN A 139 9.91 16.18 -12.77
CA GLN A 139 9.82 15.08 -13.76
C GLN A 139 9.86 13.67 -13.13
N TRP A 140 10.64 13.48 -12.06
CA TRP A 140 10.75 12.21 -11.33
C TRP A 140 9.47 11.87 -10.54
N LEU A 141 8.71 12.87 -10.08
CA LEU A 141 7.41 12.67 -9.43
C LEU A 141 6.35 12.24 -10.45
N ASN A 142 6.41 12.70 -11.70
CA ASN A 142 5.49 12.22 -12.75
C ASN A 142 5.81 10.78 -13.17
N GLN A 143 7.09 10.41 -13.20
CA GLN A 143 7.51 9.02 -13.40
C GLN A 143 7.06 8.12 -12.25
N LEU A 144 7.21 8.56 -11.00
CA LEU A 144 6.68 7.85 -9.84
C LEU A 144 5.15 7.79 -9.84
N TYR A 145 4.45 8.88 -10.16
CA TYR A 145 2.99 8.92 -10.23
C TYR A 145 2.47 8.01 -11.35
N SER A 146 3.11 7.99 -12.52
CA SER A 146 2.73 7.09 -13.61
C SER A 146 3.09 5.62 -13.36
N GLN A 147 4.14 5.33 -12.58
CA GLN A 147 4.39 3.99 -12.06
C GLN A 147 3.40 3.61 -10.95
N TRP A 148 3.03 4.56 -10.10
CA TRP A 148 2.03 4.40 -9.06
C TRP A 148 0.65 4.16 -9.64
N GLN A 149 0.26 4.84 -10.72
CA GLN A 149 -0.97 4.57 -11.46
C GLN A 149 -1.00 3.16 -12.08
N GLN A 150 0.17 2.63 -12.48
CA GLN A 150 0.25 1.23 -12.94
C GLN A 150 0.11 0.25 -11.78
N LEU A 151 0.65 0.57 -10.61
CA LEU A 151 0.46 -0.21 -9.39
C LEU A 151 -1.00 -0.15 -8.92
N ASP A 152 -1.62 1.02 -8.99
CA ASP A 152 -3.03 1.24 -8.68
C ASP A 152 -3.94 0.47 -9.65
N TYR A 153 -3.71 0.53 -10.97
CA TYR A 153 -4.44 -0.30 -11.93
C TYR A 153 -4.28 -1.81 -11.66
N ARG A 154 -3.06 -2.27 -11.36
CA ARG A 154 -2.79 -3.68 -11.01
C ARG A 154 -3.48 -4.07 -9.70
N TRP A 155 -3.49 -3.18 -8.71
CA TRP A 155 -4.17 -3.36 -7.43
C TRP A 155 -5.69 -3.37 -7.61
N GLN A 156 -6.27 -2.42 -8.33
CA GLN A 156 -7.71 -2.37 -8.63
C GLN A 156 -8.15 -3.64 -9.37
N ARG A 157 -7.40 -4.12 -10.37
CA ARG A 157 -7.69 -5.38 -11.06
C ARG A 157 -7.51 -6.63 -10.19
N TRP A 158 -6.70 -6.56 -9.14
CA TRP A 158 -6.43 -7.70 -8.25
C TRP A 158 -7.33 -7.71 -7.00
N VAL A 159 -7.74 -6.54 -6.52
CA VAL A 159 -8.46 -6.35 -5.25
C VAL A 159 -9.92 -5.94 -5.45
N LEU A 160 -10.22 -5.01 -6.36
CA LEU A 160 -11.61 -4.59 -6.64
C LEU A 160 -12.30 -5.51 -7.67
N ASP A 161 -11.52 -6.10 -8.58
CA ASP A 161 -11.98 -7.07 -9.58
C ASP A 161 -11.58 -8.52 -9.23
N TYR A 162 -11.51 -8.81 -7.91
CA TYR A 162 -11.34 -10.16 -7.36
C TYR A 162 -12.63 -10.96 -7.61
N ASP A 163 -12.80 -11.42 -8.84
CA ASP A 163 -13.93 -12.21 -9.30
C ASP A 163 -13.80 -13.67 -8.82
N ALA A 164 -14.93 -14.31 -8.49
CA ALA A 164 -15.04 -15.70 -8.07
C ALA A 164 -14.36 -16.67 -9.08
N ASN A 165 -14.26 -16.26 -10.35
CA ASN A 165 -13.55 -17.00 -11.40
C ASN A 165 -12.03 -17.09 -11.17
N LYS A 166 -11.38 -16.01 -10.69
CA LYS A 166 -9.93 -16.01 -10.35
C LYS A 166 -9.66 -16.83 -9.08
N GLN A 167 -10.56 -16.77 -8.11
CA GLN A 167 -10.49 -17.62 -6.90
C GLN A 167 -10.61 -19.10 -7.29
N GLN A 168 -11.54 -19.45 -8.19
CA GLN A 168 -11.67 -20.83 -8.65
C GLN A 168 -10.47 -21.30 -9.47
N SER A 169 -9.85 -20.47 -10.30
CA SER A 169 -8.66 -20.88 -11.08
C SER A 169 -7.45 -21.13 -10.17
N LEU A 170 -7.17 -20.23 -9.22
CA LEU A 170 -6.06 -20.40 -8.28
C LEU A 170 -6.25 -21.63 -7.37
N LEU A 171 -7.47 -21.85 -6.89
CA LEU A 171 -7.80 -23.06 -6.12
C LEU A 171 -7.68 -24.31 -6.97
N ARG A 172 -8.05 -24.26 -8.26
CA ARG A 172 -7.88 -25.41 -9.17
C ARG A 172 -6.43 -25.70 -9.50
N ASP A 173 -5.60 -24.67 -9.68
CA ASP A 173 -4.18 -24.84 -9.99
C ASP A 173 -3.41 -25.43 -8.82
N TYR A 174 -3.76 -25.06 -7.58
CA TYR A 174 -3.08 -25.55 -6.37
C TYR A 174 -3.69 -26.84 -5.77
N LEU A 175 -5.02 -27.00 -5.81
CA LEU A 175 -5.74 -28.15 -5.20
C LEU A 175 -6.30 -29.14 -6.23
N GLY A 176 -6.11 -28.89 -7.53
CA GLY A 176 -6.67 -29.72 -8.60
C GLY A 176 -8.20 -29.59 -8.68
N LYS A 177 -8.93 -30.70 -8.56
CA LYS A 177 -10.39 -30.65 -8.50
C LYS A 177 -10.84 -30.07 -7.16
N ILE A 178 -11.68 -29.04 -7.20
CA ILE A 178 -12.32 -28.47 -6.00
C ILE A 178 -13.33 -29.49 -5.47
N THR A 179 -12.86 -30.39 -4.60
CA THR A 179 -13.69 -31.33 -3.85
C THR A 179 -13.67 -30.93 -2.37
N PRO A 180 -14.74 -31.22 -1.60
CA PRO A 180 -14.77 -30.92 -0.16
C PRO A 180 -13.57 -31.50 0.61
N LEU A 181 -13.08 -32.66 0.16
CA LEU A 181 -11.91 -33.32 0.74
C LEU A 181 -10.62 -32.53 0.52
N ASN A 182 -10.36 -32.06 -0.70
CA ASN A 182 -9.15 -31.28 -0.98
C ASN A 182 -9.14 -29.95 -0.23
N MET A 183 -10.30 -29.32 -0.06
CA MET A 183 -10.45 -28.11 0.75
C MET A 183 -10.19 -28.38 2.23
N ALA A 184 -10.70 -29.48 2.77
CA ALA A 184 -10.43 -29.89 4.15
C ALA A 184 -8.94 -30.17 4.36
N LEU A 185 -8.29 -30.88 3.45
CA LEU A 185 -6.85 -31.13 3.51
C LEU A 185 -6.04 -29.82 3.44
N ALA A 186 -6.40 -28.89 2.57
CA ALA A 186 -5.74 -27.58 2.45
C ALA A 186 -5.76 -26.77 3.75
N LEU A 187 -6.87 -26.83 4.49
CA LEU A 187 -7.06 -26.06 5.72
C LEU A 187 -6.46 -26.76 6.94
N PHE A 188 -6.72 -28.06 7.10
CA PHE A 188 -6.39 -28.77 8.34
C PHE A 188 -4.95 -29.26 8.38
N LEU A 189 -4.33 -29.59 7.25
CA LEU A 189 -2.98 -30.13 7.19
C LEU A 189 -1.89 -29.13 7.65
N PRO A 190 -1.88 -27.85 7.21
CA PRO A 190 -0.94 -26.86 7.76
C PRO A 190 -1.21 -26.54 9.23
N LEU A 191 -2.48 -26.52 9.66
CA LEU A 191 -2.82 -26.32 11.07
C LEU A 191 -2.29 -27.46 11.95
N LEU A 192 -2.43 -28.71 11.49
CA LEU A 192 -1.88 -29.90 12.14
C LEU A 192 -0.35 -29.84 12.22
N LEU A 193 0.30 -29.38 11.16
CA LEU A 193 1.76 -29.23 11.12
C LEU A 193 2.23 -28.18 12.14
N ILE A 194 1.56 -27.02 12.21
CA ILE A 194 1.87 -25.99 13.21
C ILE A 194 1.70 -26.53 14.62
N MET A 195 0.57 -27.22 14.90
CA MET A 195 0.35 -27.83 16.22
C MET A 195 1.40 -28.89 16.56
N LEU A 196 1.84 -29.70 15.58
CA LEU A 196 2.90 -30.67 15.78
C LEU A 196 4.24 -29.99 16.10
N LEU A 197 4.60 -28.93 15.37
CA LEU A 197 5.84 -28.18 15.61
C LEU A 197 5.83 -27.51 16.98
N LEU A 198 4.70 -26.92 17.39
CA LEU A 198 4.54 -26.36 18.74
C LEU A 198 4.63 -27.43 19.83
N SER A 199 4.03 -28.60 19.59
CA SER A 199 4.11 -29.74 20.51
C SER A 199 5.55 -30.24 20.65
N LEU A 200 6.29 -30.37 19.55
CA LEU A 200 7.69 -30.81 19.56
C LEU A 200 8.60 -29.77 20.23
N SER A 201 8.38 -28.49 19.95
CA SER A 201 9.12 -27.40 20.60
C SER A 201 8.85 -27.38 22.12
N SER A 202 7.59 -27.52 22.53
CA SER A 202 7.22 -27.57 23.95
C SER A 202 7.81 -28.80 24.65
N PHE A 203 7.86 -29.94 23.96
CA PHE A 203 8.46 -31.17 24.48
C PHE A 203 9.95 -31.01 24.77
N GLN A 204 10.70 -30.29 23.92
CA GLN A 204 12.12 -29.99 24.16
C GLN A 204 12.34 -29.15 25.44
N HIS A 205 11.42 -28.23 25.75
CA HIS A 205 11.51 -27.39 26.95
C HIS A 205 11.13 -28.14 28.23
N TRP A 206 10.28 -29.18 28.15
CA TRP A 206 9.91 -30.01 29.30
C TRP A 206 11.05 -30.88 29.83
N PHE A 207 12.04 -31.21 29.00
CA PHE A 207 13.23 -31.99 29.39
C PHE A 207 14.48 -31.13 29.59
N ALA A 208 14.35 -29.82 29.78
CA ALA A 208 15.50 -28.96 30.06
C ALA A 208 16.29 -29.52 31.26
N PRO A 209 17.62 -29.72 31.13
CA PRO A 209 18.42 -30.27 32.22
C PRO A 209 18.35 -29.34 33.43
N VAL A 210 18.19 -29.91 34.63
CA VAL A 210 18.22 -29.16 35.89
C VAL A 210 19.50 -28.33 35.93
N ALA A 211 19.35 -27.02 36.18
CA ALA A 211 20.45 -26.06 36.21
C ALA A 211 21.59 -26.50 37.16
N ILE A 212 22.83 -26.22 36.77
CA ILE A 212 24.03 -26.71 37.47
C ILE A 212 24.08 -26.19 38.91
N GLU A 213 23.58 -24.98 39.17
CA GLU A 213 23.61 -24.37 40.51
C GLU A 213 22.68 -25.11 41.47
N VAL A 214 21.53 -25.57 40.96
CA VAL A 214 20.59 -26.40 41.73
C VAL A 214 21.23 -27.75 42.09
N LYS A 215 22.02 -28.34 41.19
CA LYS A 215 22.74 -29.60 41.48
C LYS A 215 23.79 -29.40 42.58
N LEU A 216 24.60 -28.35 42.49
CA LEU A 216 25.65 -28.05 43.47
C LEU A 216 25.08 -27.65 44.82
N TYR A 217 24.00 -26.88 44.85
CA TYR A 217 23.31 -26.54 46.09
C TYR A 217 22.76 -27.78 46.79
N ARG A 218 22.16 -28.73 46.04
CA ARG A 218 21.74 -30.03 46.60
C ARG A 218 22.90 -30.85 47.17
N GLN A 219 24.08 -30.79 46.54
CA GLN A 219 25.29 -31.46 47.06
C GLN A 219 25.77 -30.84 48.37
N LEU A 220 25.81 -29.50 48.45
CA LEU A 220 26.14 -28.77 49.68
C LEU A 220 25.13 -29.10 50.79
N GLN A 221 23.83 -29.07 50.51
CA GLN A 221 22.77 -29.47 51.44
C GLN A 221 23.00 -30.88 51.96
N LYS A 222 23.31 -31.85 51.08
CA LYS A 222 23.58 -33.23 51.49
C LYS A 222 24.79 -33.32 52.44
N LYS A 223 25.87 -32.59 52.16
CA LYS A 223 27.05 -32.57 53.04
C LYS A 223 26.76 -31.94 54.40
N LEU A 224 26.14 -30.76 54.42
CA LEU A 224 25.83 -30.06 55.66
C LEU A 224 24.78 -30.80 56.51
N ARG A 225 23.80 -31.47 55.88
CA ARG A 225 22.85 -32.34 56.60
C ARG A 225 23.54 -33.51 57.29
N THR A 226 24.61 -34.08 56.71
CA THR A 226 25.39 -35.13 57.41
C THR A 226 26.15 -34.62 58.63
N LEU A 227 26.36 -33.31 58.73
CA LEU A 227 26.98 -32.66 59.89
C LEU A 227 25.94 -32.16 60.90
N GLY A 228 24.64 -32.37 60.64
CA GLY A 228 23.55 -31.94 61.51
C GLY A 228 22.94 -30.59 61.17
N VAL A 229 23.45 -29.89 60.15
CA VAL A 229 22.93 -28.57 59.73
C VAL A 229 21.90 -28.77 58.61
N VAL A 230 20.64 -28.46 58.89
CA VAL A 230 19.54 -28.49 57.91
C VAL A 230 19.26 -27.08 57.40
N ASP A 231 18.97 -26.92 56.12
CA ASP A 231 18.62 -25.66 55.47
C ASP A 231 17.24 -25.14 55.92
N GLN A 232 17.11 -23.82 56.04
CA GLN A 232 15.84 -23.16 56.37
C GLN A 232 15.13 -22.63 55.12
N GLN A 233 13.80 -22.56 55.17
CA GLN A 233 13.02 -22.05 54.04
C GLN A 233 13.33 -20.57 53.80
N GLY A 234 13.75 -20.22 52.58
CA GLY A 234 14.12 -18.85 52.20
C GLY A 234 15.53 -18.43 52.63
N GLU A 235 16.34 -19.34 53.17
CA GLU A 235 17.73 -19.06 53.54
C GLU A 235 18.63 -18.99 52.31
N THR A 236 19.46 -17.94 52.22
CA THR A 236 20.42 -17.81 51.13
C THR A 236 21.60 -18.77 51.32
N ILE A 237 22.30 -19.13 50.25
CA ILE A 237 23.52 -19.97 50.33
C ILE A 237 24.56 -19.33 51.26
N ALA A 238 24.69 -18.01 51.22
CA ALA A 238 25.62 -17.26 52.06
C ALA A 238 25.23 -17.30 53.54
N ASP A 239 23.94 -17.19 53.86
CA ASP A 239 23.45 -17.28 55.24
C ASP A 239 23.53 -18.72 55.77
N TYR A 240 23.24 -19.70 54.91
CA TYR A 240 23.37 -21.11 55.24
C TYR A 240 24.81 -21.48 55.60
N CYS A 241 25.80 -21.09 54.78
CA CYS A 241 27.22 -21.29 55.08
C CYS A 241 27.66 -20.52 56.35
N ARG A 242 27.13 -19.31 56.58
CA ARG A 242 27.45 -18.50 57.77
C ARG A 242 26.94 -19.15 59.04
N ARG A 243 25.72 -19.69 59.01
CA ARG A 243 25.12 -20.39 60.14
C ARG A 243 25.84 -21.71 60.43
N ALA A 244 26.09 -22.52 59.39
CA ALA A 244 26.89 -23.73 59.52
C ALA A 244 28.29 -23.45 60.10
N SER A 245 28.90 -22.30 59.77
CA SER A 245 30.19 -21.88 60.33
C SER A 245 30.14 -21.49 61.82
N ARG A 246 28.97 -21.07 62.33
CA ARG A 246 28.76 -20.78 63.75
C ARG A 246 28.59 -22.07 64.55
N GLU A 247 27.87 -23.04 63.99
CA GLU A 247 27.64 -24.35 64.61
C GLU A 247 28.90 -25.24 64.58
N HIS A 248 29.72 -25.14 63.52
CA HIS A 248 30.98 -25.87 63.36
C HIS A 248 32.17 -24.94 63.09
N PRO A 249 32.77 -24.32 64.12
CA PRO A 249 33.85 -23.33 63.96
C PRO A 249 35.10 -23.86 63.23
N HIS A 250 35.38 -25.16 63.31
CA HIS A 250 36.50 -25.80 62.63
C HIS A 250 36.35 -25.81 61.09
N LEU A 251 35.12 -25.74 60.57
CA LEU A 251 34.84 -25.71 59.12
C LEU A 251 34.69 -24.29 58.57
N LYS A 252 34.82 -23.26 59.41
CA LYS A 252 34.57 -21.85 59.05
C LYS A 252 35.33 -21.42 57.79
N THR A 253 36.61 -21.81 57.67
CA THR A 253 37.45 -21.46 56.51
C THR A 253 36.97 -22.15 55.23
N GLN A 254 36.57 -23.42 55.31
CA GLN A 254 36.07 -24.19 54.16
C GLN A 254 34.71 -23.67 53.70
N LEU A 255 33.79 -23.41 54.62
CA LEU A 255 32.46 -22.88 54.31
C LEU A 255 32.51 -21.45 53.76
N HIS A 256 33.48 -20.65 54.20
CA HIS A 256 33.72 -19.34 53.62
C HIS A 256 34.20 -19.42 52.15
N ARG A 257 35.07 -20.40 51.82
CA ARG A 257 35.50 -20.63 50.43
C ARG A 257 34.36 -21.10 49.55
N VAL A 258 33.53 -22.03 50.03
CA VAL A 258 32.31 -22.47 49.33
C VAL A 258 31.38 -21.30 49.05
N LYS A 259 31.12 -20.45 50.06
CA LYS A 259 30.32 -19.22 49.89
C LYS A 259 30.90 -18.35 48.77
N GLN A 260 32.19 -18.02 48.84
CA GLN A 260 32.83 -17.15 47.85
C GLN A 260 32.82 -17.75 46.44
N ALA A 261 33.00 -19.06 46.32
CA ALA A 261 32.90 -19.76 45.04
C ALA A 261 31.49 -19.67 44.46
N PHE A 262 30.44 -19.89 45.27
CA PHE A 262 29.05 -19.72 44.82
C PHE A 262 28.73 -18.29 44.41
N GLU A 263 29.16 -17.29 45.18
CA GLU A 263 28.93 -15.87 44.87
C GLU A 263 29.63 -15.45 43.57
N ARG A 264 30.86 -15.94 43.32
CA ARG A 264 31.56 -15.70 42.05
C ARG A 264 30.92 -16.41 40.88
N ALA A 265 30.48 -17.65 41.05
CA ALA A 265 29.85 -18.41 39.97
C ALA A 265 28.48 -17.84 39.58
N LEU A 266 27.68 -17.37 40.55
CA LEU A 266 26.34 -16.82 40.31
C LEU A 266 26.35 -15.34 39.90
N TYR A 267 27.21 -14.52 40.49
CA TYR A 267 27.17 -13.06 40.34
C TYR A 267 28.43 -12.45 39.71
N GLY A 268 29.50 -13.24 39.55
CA GLY A 268 30.79 -12.77 39.01
C GLY A 268 30.91 -12.83 37.49
N GLY A 269 29.87 -13.27 36.77
CA GLY A 269 29.83 -13.30 35.29
C GLY A 269 30.61 -14.44 34.62
N GLY A 270 31.39 -15.22 35.37
CA GLY A 270 32.27 -16.27 34.83
C GLY A 270 31.70 -17.70 34.82
N ASN A 271 30.53 -17.97 35.41
CA ASN A 271 29.92 -19.32 35.51
C ASN A 271 30.90 -20.45 35.91
N GLU A 272 31.86 -20.15 36.80
CA GLU A 272 32.93 -21.08 37.25
C GLU A 272 32.43 -22.11 38.28
N PHE A 273 31.46 -22.95 37.89
CA PHE A 273 30.82 -23.92 38.79
C PHE A 273 31.72 -25.10 39.21
N ASP A 274 32.82 -25.34 38.50
CA ASP A 274 33.79 -26.40 38.85
C ASP A 274 34.57 -26.08 40.14
N ALA A 275 34.85 -24.79 40.37
CA ALA A 275 35.47 -24.33 41.61
C ALA A 275 34.55 -24.56 42.82
N VAL A 276 33.23 -24.41 42.61
CA VAL A 276 32.22 -24.67 43.64
C VAL A 276 32.17 -26.16 44.00
N ASP A 277 32.12 -27.07 43.01
CA ASP A 277 32.14 -28.52 43.26
C ASP A 277 33.41 -28.93 44.04
N THR A 278 34.56 -28.38 43.66
CA THR A 278 35.84 -28.65 44.30
C THR A 278 35.83 -28.24 45.78
N GLU A 279 35.38 -27.01 46.08
CA GLU A 279 35.30 -26.52 47.46
C GLU A 279 34.27 -27.29 48.30
N ILE A 280 33.11 -27.68 47.72
CA ILE A 280 32.14 -28.54 48.40
C ILE A 280 32.80 -29.89 48.75
N ARG A 281 33.54 -30.51 47.83
CA ARG A 281 34.24 -31.78 48.08
C ARG A 281 35.29 -31.67 49.18
N ASN A 282 35.97 -30.53 49.28
CA ASN A 282 37.00 -30.24 50.28
C ASN A 282 36.46 -30.00 51.71
N ILE A 283 35.14 -29.92 51.92
CA ILE A 283 34.56 -29.97 53.27
C ILE A 283 34.88 -31.35 53.86
N GLN A 284 35.83 -31.36 54.81
CA GLN A 284 36.26 -32.55 55.56
C GLN A 284 35.37 -32.72 56.79
N ARG A 285 35.11 -33.97 57.18
CA ARG A 285 34.33 -34.31 58.38
C ARG A 285 35.15 -34.13 59.64
#